data_AF-A0A0L8FI00-F1
#
_entry.id   AF-A0A0L8FI00-F1
#
_cell.length_a   1.000
_cell.length_b   1.000
_cell.length_c   1.000
_cell.angle_alpha   90.00
_cell.angle_beta   90.00
_cell.angle_gamma   90.00
#
_symmetry.space_group_name_H-M   'P 1'
#
loop_
_entity.id
_entity.type
_entity.pdbx_description
1 polymer ?
#
loop_
_entity_poly.entity_id
_entity_poly.type
_entity_poly.pdbx_seq_one_letter_code
_entity_poly.pdbx_strand_id
1 'polypeptide(L)'
;MAQWLGQRTHGHRIAVSIPRPSVVCQHTHAGMRSWGAEAITSLVKAALNHAYDPSLHSNLKLQAAILAPLQKLSSITHADIRQKQLDCVFQILHSNGDTLLHGWPLVLGVIGALNNDQSEKLIQNAFQSLQLVVTDFLPIIPCKYLLVCVEVASKFGLQNQELNVSLTAIGLLWNIADYFYQNRNKIQQELGGDSGQSEDQPNAAMLPFDSLWMCLFSKLGELCVDQRPATRKSAGQTLFSTLSAHGSLLQKDTWKKVLWQVLFPLLGDVQKLSSRASTCKEESSTGNILIHHSRDTAEKQWAETRVLTLAGVARTFNSKRSILQTIGDFPRAWSLLLEHIEYSALCPNAEVSLAALKSFQEIMQISRDSKEKTEDTRSGRGNVIPPSEEVMCRSEDETLTASKLSQNEGSKSDNDLTLWSTAWRVWLNIGTLSTKAPSGKSQKLYIPSQSFLTALVHTFPSLFHHIKSRFVAADLQKLSTVLRSALSVPVHGDFSPFIIPTYPELTITPLQESTLNAVQVLIKAIKTGSDTMQNMYPDLFDQLLIYIEYGVRPPKYGDIETKNFGSVKGPQVS
;
A
#
# COMPACT_ATOMS: atom_id res chain seq x y z
N MET A 1 -19.02 -45.72 -23.42
CA MET A 1 -17.70 -45.43 -22.82
C MET A 1 -16.57 -46.29 -23.40
N ALA A 2 -16.77 -47.59 -23.68
CA ALA A 2 -15.73 -48.47 -24.22
C ALA A 2 -15.37 -48.30 -25.73
N GLN A 3 -16.03 -47.41 -26.47
CA GLN A 3 -15.63 -47.07 -27.86
C GLN A 3 -14.77 -45.81 -27.96
N TRP A 4 -14.54 -45.09 -26.85
CA TRP A 4 -13.73 -43.86 -26.82
C TRP A 4 -12.34 -44.06 -26.21
N LEU A 5 -12.13 -45.14 -25.45
CA LEU A 5 -10.85 -45.57 -24.93
C LEU A 5 -10.57 -46.96 -25.49
N GLY A 6 -9.61 -47.04 -26.41
CA GLY A 6 -9.45 -48.18 -27.30
C GLY A 6 -9.23 -49.52 -26.59
N GLN A 7 -10.05 -50.50 -26.96
CA GLN A 7 -9.55 -51.85 -27.17
C GLN A 7 -9.49 -52.11 -28.68
N ARG A 8 -8.27 -52.38 -29.15
CA ARG A 8 -7.99 -52.84 -30.51
C ARG A 8 -8.40 -54.30 -30.63
N THR A 9 -9.33 -54.60 -31.53
CA THR A 9 -9.39 -55.89 -32.22
C THR A 9 -9.70 -55.66 -33.70
N HIS A 10 -9.29 -56.61 -34.53
CA HIS A 10 -8.92 -56.54 -35.94
C HIS A 10 -9.79 -55.74 -36.94
N GLY A 11 -9.07 -55.04 -37.85
CA GLY A 11 -9.30 -55.09 -39.30
C GLY A 11 -10.57 -54.44 -39.85
N HIS A 12 -10.49 -53.15 -40.19
CA HIS A 12 -10.84 -52.55 -41.49
C HIS A 12 -10.78 -51.01 -41.34
N ARG A 13 -9.91 -50.36 -42.12
CA ARG A 13 -9.77 -48.89 -42.12
C ARG A 13 -10.93 -48.29 -42.91
N ILE A 14 -11.90 -47.71 -42.20
CA ILE A 14 -12.62 -46.54 -42.70
C ILE A 14 -12.25 -45.40 -41.75
N ALA A 15 -11.29 -44.57 -42.17
CA ALA A 15 -10.98 -43.33 -41.49
C ALA A 15 -12.12 -42.34 -41.76
N VAL A 16 -13.21 -42.45 -40.99
CA VAL A 16 -14.11 -41.31 -40.82
C VAL A 16 -13.39 -40.36 -39.87
N SER A 17 -12.70 -39.39 -40.45
CA SER A 17 -12.17 -38.24 -39.73
C SER A 17 -13.33 -37.41 -39.19
N ILE A 18 -13.90 -37.84 -38.05
CA ILE A 18 -14.87 -37.04 -37.30
C ILE A 18 -14.10 -35.80 -36.84
N PRO A 19 -14.49 -34.58 -37.26
CA PRO A 19 -13.74 -33.38 -36.92
C PRO A 19 -13.66 -33.26 -35.40
N ARG A 20 -12.46 -32.97 -34.88
CA ARG A 20 -12.26 -32.66 -33.45
C ARG A 20 -13.40 -31.72 -33.04
N PRO A 21 -14.24 -32.01 -32.03
CA PRO A 21 -15.42 -31.20 -31.72
C PRO A 21 -15.13 -29.70 -31.54
N SER A 22 -13.90 -29.36 -31.12
CA SER A 22 -13.38 -27.99 -31.07
C SER A 22 -13.35 -27.26 -32.43
N VAL A 23 -13.20 -27.99 -33.54
CA VAL A 23 -13.24 -27.47 -34.92
C VAL A 23 -14.67 -27.12 -35.32
N VAL A 24 -15.66 -27.93 -34.90
CA VAL A 24 -17.09 -27.63 -35.13
C VAL A 24 -17.51 -26.37 -34.36
N CYS A 25 -16.96 -26.16 -33.17
CA CYS A 25 -17.16 -24.93 -32.40
C CYS A 25 -16.55 -23.66 -33.03
N GLN A 26 -15.71 -23.78 -34.06
CA GLN A 26 -15.16 -22.64 -34.81
C GLN A 26 -15.89 -22.39 -36.15
N HIS A 27 -16.96 -23.15 -36.43
CA HIS A 27 -17.66 -23.07 -37.69
C HIS A 27 -18.34 -21.70 -37.91
N THR A 28 -18.40 -21.20 -39.14
CA THR A 28 -19.00 -19.88 -39.45
C THR A 28 -20.50 -19.83 -39.13
N HIS A 29 -21.21 -20.94 -39.34
CA HIS A 29 -22.64 -21.09 -39.04
C HIS A 29 -22.91 -21.26 -37.53
N ALA A 30 -23.65 -20.32 -36.93
CA ALA A 30 -23.94 -20.29 -35.49
C ALA A 30 -24.60 -21.56 -34.95
N GLY A 31 -25.55 -22.14 -35.71
CA GLY A 31 -26.20 -23.39 -35.30
C GLY A 31 -25.19 -24.54 -35.13
N MET A 32 -24.25 -24.70 -36.07
CA MET A 32 -23.27 -25.80 -36.01
C MET A 32 -22.32 -25.63 -34.82
N ARG A 33 -21.90 -24.40 -34.53
CA ARG A 33 -21.11 -24.12 -33.34
C ARG A 33 -21.87 -24.45 -32.06
N SER A 34 -23.12 -24.04 -31.98
CA SER A 34 -23.99 -24.30 -30.83
C SER A 34 -24.16 -25.79 -30.55
N TRP A 35 -24.37 -26.62 -31.58
CA TRP A 35 -24.43 -28.08 -31.46
C TRP A 35 -23.09 -28.68 -31.05
N GLY A 36 -21.98 -28.21 -31.62
CA GLY A 36 -20.63 -28.66 -31.23
C GLY A 36 -20.34 -28.37 -29.76
N ALA A 37 -20.66 -27.17 -29.30
CA ALA A 37 -20.51 -26.78 -27.90
C ALA A 37 -21.43 -27.60 -26.98
N GLU A 38 -22.69 -27.82 -27.39
CA GLU A 38 -23.64 -28.65 -26.63
C GLU A 38 -23.14 -30.09 -26.46
N ALA A 39 -22.59 -30.67 -27.52
CA ALA A 39 -22.05 -32.01 -27.48
C ALA A 39 -20.85 -32.10 -26.52
N ILE A 40 -19.95 -31.11 -26.55
CA ILE A 40 -18.80 -31.07 -25.64
C ILE A 40 -19.27 -30.89 -24.19
N THR A 41 -20.10 -29.90 -23.90
CA THR A 41 -20.55 -29.60 -22.54
C THR A 41 -21.38 -30.75 -21.96
N SER A 42 -22.26 -31.37 -22.76
CA SER A 42 -23.04 -32.53 -22.34
C SER A 42 -22.16 -33.75 -22.09
N LEU A 43 -21.18 -34.04 -22.96
CA LEU A 43 -20.26 -35.15 -22.78
C LEU A 43 -19.42 -34.98 -21.52
N VAL A 44 -18.92 -33.77 -21.26
CA VAL A 44 -18.11 -33.47 -20.08
C VAL A 44 -18.94 -33.67 -18.80
N LYS A 45 -20.15 -33.12 -18.75
CA LYS A 45 -21.07 -33.31 -17.61
C LYS A 45 -21.42 -34.79 -17.39
N ALA A 46 -21.76 -35.50 -18.46
CA ALA A 46 -22.06 -36.93 -18.38
C ALA A 46 -20.84 -37.75 -17.92
N ALA A 47 -19.65 -37.40 -18.39
CA ALA A 47 -18.42 -38.07 -17.98
C ALA A 47 -18.05 -37.77 -16.52
N LEU A 48 -18.30 -36.57 -16.00
CA LEU A 48 -18.08 -36.23 -14.59
C LEU A 48 -19.07 -36.94 -13.65
N ASN A 49 -20.32 -37.12 -14.09
CA ASN A 49 -21.37 -37.80 -13.32
C ASN A 49 -21.34 -39.33 -13.43
N HIS A 50 -20.43 -39.89 -14.23
CA HIS A 50 -20.30 -41.34 -14.36
C HIS A 50 -19.59 -41.93 -13.13
N ALA A 51 -20.10 -43.04 -12.62
CA ALA A 51 -19.47 -43.80 -11.55
C ALA A 51 -18.31 -44.65 -12.12
N TYR A 52 -17.07 -44.22 -11.86
CA TYR A 52 -15.86 -44.96 -12.24
C TYR A 52 -15.41 -45.88 -11.11
N ASP A 53 -14.78 -46.99 -11.49
CA ASP A 53 -14.04 -47.89 -10.60
C ASP A 53 -12.60 -48.05 -11.11
N PRO A 54 -11.57 -47.49 -10.43
CA PRO A 54 -11.64 -46.69 -9.21
C PRO A 54 -12.24 -45.28 -9.45
N SER A 55 -12.65 -44.60 -8.38
CA SER A 55 -13.35 -43.30 -8.42
C SER A 55 -12.62 -42.23 -9.25
N LEU A 56 -13.35 -41.29 -9.84
CA LEU A 56 -12.75 -40.26 -10.70
C LEU A 56 -11.68 -39.41 -9.99
N HIS A 57 -11.88 -39.12 -8.70
CA HIS A 57 -10.92 -38.36 -7.89
C HIS A 57 -9.59 -39.10 -7.66
N SER A 58 -9.58 -40.43 -7.81
CA SER A 58 -8.36 -41.24 -7.75
C SER A 58 -7.62 -41.32 -9.10
N ASN A 59 -8.29 -40.99 -10.21
CA ASN A 59 -7.73 -41.07 -11.57
C ASN A 59 -7.48 -39.68 -12.16
N LEU A 60 -6.36 -39.09 -11.74
CA LEU A 60 -5.99 -37.70 -12.02
C LEU A 60 -5.91 -37.38 -13.52
N LYS A 61 -5.30 -38.28 -14.29
CA LYS A 61 -5.14 -38.12 -15.75
C LYS A 61 -6.49 -38.12 -16.46
N LEU A 62 -7.43 -38.95 -15.99
CA LEU A 62 -8.76 -39.03 -16.56
C LEU A 62 -9.60 -37.79 -16.27
N GLN A 63 -9.59 -37.30 -15.02
CA GLN A 63 -10.32 -36.08 -14.66
C GLN A 63 -9.83 -34.86 -15.47
N ALA A 64 -8.51 -34.71 -15.62
CA ALA A 64 -7.94 -33.66 -16.45
C ALA A 64 -8.30 -33.84 -17.94
N ALA A 65 -8.27 -35.07 -18.45
CA ALA A 65 -8.63 -35.37 -19.85
C ALA A 65 -10.12 -35.06 -20.15
N ILE A 66 -11.01 -35.29 -19.18
CA ILE A 66 -12.44 -34.97 -19.29
C ILE A 66 -12.66 -33.46 -19.35
N LEU A 67 -11.94 -32.66 -18.56
CA LEU A 67 -12.09 -31.20 -18.51
C LEU A 67 -11.31 -30.45 -19.60
N ALA A 68 -10.26 -31.05 -20.16
CA ALA A 68 -9.41 -30.41 -21.18
C ALA A 68 -10.16 -29.90 -22.43
N PRO A 69 -11.19 -30.59 -22.97
CA PRO A 69 -12.04 -30.06 -24.03
C PRO A 69 -12.71 -28.74 -23.65
N LEU A 70 -13.19 -28.57 -22.41
CA LEU A 70 -13.75 -27.30 -21.95
C LEU A 70 -12.67 -26.22 -21.96
N GLN A 71 -11.47 -26.46 -21.43
CA GLN A 71 -10.39 -25.47 -21.48
C GLN A 71 -10.06 -25.03 -22.92
N LYS A 72 -10.09 -25.95 -23.89
CA LYS A 72 -9.83 -25.64 -25.30
C LYS A 72 -10.87 -24.68 -25.90
N LEU A 73 -12.12 -24.70 -25.43
CA LEU A 73 -13.14 -23.76 -25.90
C LEU A 73 -12.80 -22.30 -25.57
N SER A 74 -11.96 -22.05 -24.56
CA SER A 74 -11.50 -20.69 -24.20
C SER A 74 -10.69 -20.02 -25.33
N SER A 75 -10.14 -20.80 -26.26
CA SER A 75 -9.41 -20.28 -27.42
C SER A 75 -10.32 -19.83 -28.58
N ILE A 76 -11.63 -20.09 -28.48
CA ILE A 76 -12.60 -19.77 -29.52
C ILE A 76 -13.18 -18.38 -29.25
N THR A 77 -13.14 -17.52 -30.27
CA THR A 77 -13.53 -16.10 -30.16
C THR A 77 -15.04 -15.86 -30.15
N HIS A 78 -15.84 -16.87 -30.49
CA HIS A 78 -17.28 -16.78 -30.56
C HIS A 78 -17.94 -16.68 -29.17
N ALA A 79 -18.62 -15.56 -28.93
CA ALA A 79 -19.28 -15.23 -27.66
C ALA A 79 -20.34 -16.27 -27.22
N ASP A 80 -21.10 -16.84 -28.17
CA ASP A 80 -22.09 -17.89 -27.92
C ASP A 80 -21.44 -19.18 -27.37
N ILE A 81 -20.22 -19.48 -27.82
CA ILE A 81 -19.46 -20.64 -27.33
C ILE A 81 -18.89 -20.38 -25.95
N ARG A 82 -18.38 -19.17 -25.72
CA ARG A 82 -17.91 -18.74 -24.40
C ARG A 82 -19.04 -18.76 -23.36
N GLN A 83 -20.25 -18.31 -23.72
CA GLN A 83 -21.43 -18.38 -22.87
C GLN A 83 -21.73 -19.82 -22.45
N LYS A 84 -21.89 -20.74 -23.41
CA LYS A 84 -22.16 -22.17 -23.12
C LYS A 84 -21.07 -22.83 -22.28
N GLN A 85 -19.81 -22.46 -22.52
CA GLN A 85 -18.68 -22.96 -21.77
C GLN A 85 -18.74 -22.51 -20.30
N LEU A 86 -19.00 -21.21 -20.05
CA LEU A 86 -19.13 -20.66 -18.71
C LEU A 86 -20.34 -21.23 -17.96
N ASP A 87 -21.50 -21.34 -18.62
CA ASP A 87 -22.69 -21.96 -18.06
C ASP A 87 -22.42 -23.41 -17.65
N CYS A 88 -21.67 -24.15 -18.48
CA CYS A 88 -21.26 -25.51 -18.17
C CYS A 88 -20.31 -25.55 -16.96
N VAL A 89 -19.33 -24.65 -16.87
CA VAL A 89 -18.43 -24.59 -15.71
C VAL A 89 -19.20 -24.23 -14.43
N PHE A 90 -20.11 -23.27 -14.49
CA PHE A 90 -20.96 -22.91 -13.37
C PHE A 90 -21.80 -24.10 -12.88
N GLN A 91 -22.39 -24.87 -13.81
CA GLN A 91 -23.10 -26.11 -13.47
C GLN A 91 -22.18 -27.16 -12.84
N ILE A 92 -20.97 -27.36 -13.39
CA ILE A 92 -19.98 -28.30 -12.84
C ILE A 92 -19.58 -27.93 -11.41
N LEU A 93 -19.41 -26.64 -11.12
CA LEU A 93 -19.12 -26.18 -9.76
C LEU A 93 -20.23 -26.57 -8.79
N HIS A 94 -21.50 -26.44 -9.18
CA HIS A 94 -22.64 -26.82 -8.33
C HIS A 94 -22.80 -28.33 -8.17
N SER A 95 -22.54 -29.12 -9.22
CA SER A 95 -22.79 -30.58 -9.18
C SER A 95 -21.59 -31.42 -8.74
N ASN A 96 -20.37 -30.95 -9.02
CA ASN A 96 -19.16 -31.75 -8.84
C ASN A 96 -18.02 -31.00 -8.14
N GLY A 97 -18.25 -29.77 -7.65
CA GLY A 97 -17.23 -28.89 -7.03
C GLY A 97 -16.34 -29.60 -6.01
N ASP A 98 -16.96 -30.34 -5.08
CA ASP A 98 -16.27 -31.09 -4.01
C ASP A 98 -15.34 -32.21 -4.51
N THR A 99 -15.58 -32.69 -5.73
CA THR A 99 -14.84 -33.82 -6.32
C THR A 99 -13.78 -33.39 -7.33
N LEU A 100 -13.66 -32.08 -7.60
CA LEU A 100 -12.83 -31.56 -8.69
C LEU A 100 -11.33 -31.71 -8.51
N LEU A 101 -10.80 -31.86 -7.29
CA LEU A 101 -9.36 -32.02 -6.94
C LEU A 101 -8.34 -31.48 -7.98
N HIS A 102 -7.97 -32.25 -9.00
CA HIS A 102 -6.93 -31.88 -9.99
C HIS A 102 -7.47 -31.19 -11.24
N GLY A 103 -8.79 -31.13 -11.39
CA GLY A 103 -9.51 -30.33 -12.38
C GLY A 103 -9.51 -28.83 -12.10
N TRP A 104 -9.16 -28.39 -10.88
CA TRP A 104 -9.14 -26.98 -10.49
C TRP A 104 -8.35 -26.07 -11.43
N PRO A 105 -7.13 -26.41 -11.90
CA PRO A 105 -6.40 -25.59 -12.87
C PRO A 105 -7.16 -25.36 -14.19
N LEU A 106 -7.90 -26.36 -14.66
CA LEU A 106 -8.69 -26.26 -15.89
C LEU A 106 -9.98 -25.45 -15.64
N VAL A 107 -10.63 -25.63 -14.50
CA VAL A 107 -11.81 -24.82 -14.15
C VAL A 107 -11.43 -23.35 -13.97
N LEU A 108 -10.39 -23.07 -13.18
CA LEU A 108 -9.83 -21.73 -12.99
C LEU A 108 -9.28 -21.15 -14.31
N GLY A 109 -8.67 -21.99 -15.14
CA GLY A 109 -8.19 -21.62 -16.46
C GLY A 109 -9.32 -21.24 -17.43
N VAL A 110 -10.49 -21.87 -17.32
CA VAL A 110 -11.69 -21.47 -18.07
C VAL A 110 -12.25 -20.16 -17.50
N ILE A 111 -12.40 -20.05 -16.18
CA ILE A 111 -12.94 -18.84 -15.52
C ILE A 111 -12.07 -17.62 -15.83
N GLY A 112 -10.75 -17.75 -15.70
CA GLY A 112 -9.76 -16.69 -15.93
C GLY A 112 -9.38 -16.42 -17.38
N ALA A 113 -10.01 -17.08 -18.36
CA ALA A 113 -9.85 -16.81 -19.79
C ALA A 113 -10.67 -15.57 -20.22
N LEU A 114 -10.36 -14.44 -19.58
CA LEU A 114 -10.95 -13.14 -19.89
C LEU A 114 -10.21 -12.50 -21.07
N ASN A 115 -10.96 -11.79 -21.90
CA ASN A 115 -10.43 -10.90 -22.92
C ASN A 115 -11.18 -9.56 -22.88
N ASN A 116 -10.57 -8.51 -23.41
CA ASN A 116 -11.17 -7.16 -23.38
C ASN A 116 -12.30 -6.98 -24.40
N ASP A 117 -12.55 -7.97 -25.27
CA ASP A 117 -13.59 -7.95 -26.30
C ASP A 117 -14.86 -8.73 -25.89
N GLN A 118 -14.83 -9.47 -24.77
CA GLN A 118 -16.00 -10.16 -24.23
C GLN A 118 -17.06 -9.14 -23.81
N SER A 119 -18.35 -9.49 -23.85
CA SER A 119 -19.40 -8.60 -23.37
C SER A 119 -19.46 -8.57 -21.84
N GLU A 120 -20.01 -7.49 -21.27
CA GLU A 120 -20.27 -7.36 -19.82
C GLU A 120 -20.99 -8.57 -19.24
N LYS A 121 -21.98 -9.13 -19.96
CA LYS A 121 -22.71 -10.33 -19.54
C LYS A 121 -21.81 -11.56 -19.40
N LEU A 122 -20.88 -11.77 -20.34
CA LEU A 122 -19.93 -12.88 -20.27
C LEU A 122 -18.96 -12.72 -19.11
N ILE A 123 -18.51 -11.50 -18.86
CA ILE A 123 -17.65 -11.16 -17.72
C ILE A 123 -18.39 -11.44 -16.40
N GLN A 124 -19.63 -10.97 -16.26
CA GLN A 124 -20.45 -11.22 -15.08
C GLN A 124 -20.68 -12.71 -14.84
N ASN A 125 -20.98 -13.48 -15.89
CA ASN A 125 -21.17 -14.93 -15.79
C ASN A 125 -19.89 -15.65 -15.34
N ALA A 126 -18.74 -15.31 -15.92
CA ALA A 126 -17.46 -15.84 -15.47
C ALA A 126 -17.15 -15.45 -14.01
N PHE A 127 -17.49 -14.22 -13.62
CA PHE A 127 -17.25 -13.71 -12.29
C PHE A 127 -18.09 -14.42 -11.21
N GLN A 128 -19.34 -14.77 -11.51
CA GLN A 128 -20.18 -15.57 -10.60
C GLN A 128 -19.51 -16.91 -10.24
N SER A 129 -18.86 -17.55 -11.21
CA SER A 129 -18.09 -18.76 -10.97
C SER A 129 -16.88 -18.50 -10.05
N LEU A 130 -16.15 -17.39 -10.25
CA LEU A 130 -15.05 -17.02 -9.36
C LEU A 130 -15.53 -16.71 -7.93
N GLN A 131 -16.66 -16.01 -7.77
CA GLN A 131 -17.21 -15.71 -6.45
C GLN A 131 -17.46 -17.01 -5.68
N LEU A 132 -18.18 -17.95 -6.27
CA LEU A 132 -18.44 -19.28 -5.70
C LEU A 132 -17.14 -20.02 -5.36
N VAL A 133 -16.13 -19.94 -6.22
CA VAL A 133 -14.82 -20.54 -5.94
C VAL A 133 -14.16 -19.94 -4.70
N VAL A 134 -14.16 -18.62 -4.56
CA VAL A 134 -13.52 -17.92 -3.46
C VAL A 134 -14.30 -18.08 -2.15
N THR A 135 -15.63 -18.06 -2.20
CA THR A 135 -16.48 -18.11 -1.00
C THR A 135 -16.65 -19.52 -0.45
N ASP A 136 -16.81 -20.52 -1.33
CA ASP A 136 -17.25 -21.86 -0.90
C ASP A 136 -16.18 -22.93 -1.12
N PHE A 137 -15.32 -22.77 -2.14
CA PHE A 137 -14.40 -23.84 -2.55
C PHE A 137 -12.93 -23.63 -2.19
N LEU A 138 -12.50 -22.47 -1.68
CA LEU A 138 -11.11 -22.29 -1.20
C LEU A 138 -10.65 -23.39 -0.22
N PRO A 139 -11.46 -23.84 0.76
CA PRO A 139 -11.05 -24.88 1.71
C PRO A 139 -10.70 -26.23 1.08
N ILE A 140 -11.30 -26.56 -0.07
CA ILE A 140 -11.16 -27.85 -0.76
C ILE A 140 -10.18 -27.81 -1.94
N ILE A 141 -9.80 -26.61 -2.41
CA ILE A 141 -8.79 -26.46 -3.46
C ILE A 141 -7.43 -26.89 -2.91
N PRO A 142 -6.71 -27.83 -3.59
CA PRO A 142 -5.35 -28.18 -3.21
C PRO A 142 -4.44 -26.95 -3.16
N CYS A 143 -3.65 -26.80 -2.09
CA CYS A 143 -2.90 -25.58 -1.82
C CYS A 143 -1.99 -25.11 -2.98
N LYS A 144 -1.47 -26.06 -3.77
CA LYS A 144 -0.65 -25.77 -4.97
C LYS A 144 -1.35 -24.96 -6.07
N TYR A 145 -2.68 -24.86 -6.03
CA TYR A 145 -3.47 -24.09 -6.99
C TYR A 145 -3.95 -22.73 -6.45
N LEU A 146 -3.69 -22.41 -5.18
CA LEU A 146 -4.10 -21.14 -4.58
C LEU A 146 -3.47 -19.91 -5.26
N LEU A 147 -2.26 -20.07 -5.82
CA LEU A 147 -1.62 -19.03 -6.64
C LEU A 147 -2.51 -18.65 -7.85
N VAL A 148 -3.11 -19.65 -8.50
CA VAL A 148 -3.99 -19.43 -9.66
C VAL A 148 -5.28 -18.71 -9.24
N CYS A 149 -5.80 -18.97 -8.04
CA CYS A 149 -6.95 -18.22 -7.51
C CYS A 149 -6.64 -16.72 -7.39
N VAL A 150 -5.47 -16.36 -6.87
CA VAL A 150 -5.00 -14.97 -6.79
C VAL A 150 -4.89 -14.34 -8.18
N GLU A 151 -4.27 -15.04 -9.13
CA GLU A 151 -4.10 -14.56 -10.50
C GLU A 151 -5.44 -14.33 -11.21
N VAL A 152 -6.37 -15.28 -11.08
CA VAL A 152 -7.70 -15.16 -11.70
C VAL A 152 -8.47 -14.01 -11.07
N ALA A 153 -8.50 -13.88 -9.74
CA ALA A 153 -9.16 -12.76 -9.07
C ALA A 153 -8.57 -11.40 -9.50
N SER A 154 -7.24 -11.30 -9.60
CA SER A 154 -6.58 -10.10 -10.09
C SER A 154 -6.96 -9.74 -11.53
N LYS A 155 -7.11 -10.72 -12.44
CA LYS A 155 -7.57 -10.47 -13.81
C LYS A 155 -8.97 -9.86 -13.85
N PHE A 156 -9.88 -10.28 -12.98
CA PHE A 156 -11.20 -9.64 -12.85
C PHE A 156 -11.09 -8.22 -12.27
N GLY A 157 -10.16 -7.98 -11.35
CA GLY A 157 -9.83 -6.62 -10.86
C GLY A 157 -9.40 -5.66 -11.98
N LEU A 158 -8.70 -6.19 -13.00
CA LEU A 158 -8.21 -5.43 -14.15
C LEU A 158 -9.25 -5.31 -15.30
N GLN A 159 -10.46 -5.84 -15.14
CA GLN A 159 -11.45 -5.83 -16.20
C GLN A 159 -12.10 -4.46 -16.36
N ASN A 160 -11.82 -3.78 -17.47
CA ASN A 160 -12.25 -2.39 -17.69
C ASN A 160 -13.73 -2.22 -18.01
N GLN A 161 -14.42 -3.25 -18.49
CA GLN A 161 -15.81 -3.12 -18.94
C GLN A 161 -16.83 -3.04 -17.81
N GLU A 162 -16.57 -3.71 -16.68
CA GLU A 162 -17.52 -3.77 -15.57
C GLU A 162 -16.82 -3.42 -14.26
N LEU A 163 -17.03 -2.19 -13.80
CA LEU A 163 -16.36 -1.65 -12.64
C LEU A 163 -16.75 -2.39 -11.36
N ASN A 164 -18.00 -2.84 -11.21
CA ASN A 164 -18.44 -3.50 -9.97
C ASN A 164 -17.75 -4.86 -9.79
N VAL A 165 -17.56 -5.61 -10.86
CA VAL A 165 -16.77 -6.86 -10.93
C VAL A 165 -15.35 -6.56 -10.52
N SER A 166 -14.73 -5.49 -11.02
CA SER A 166 -13.37 -5.10 -10.63
C SER A 166 -13.26 -4.82 -9.12
N LEU A 167 -14.19 -4.02 -8.58
CA LEU A 167 -14.20 -3.66 -7.16
C LEU A 167 -14.49 -4.87 -6.27
N THR A 168 -15.42 -5.73 -6.67
CA THR A 168 -15.76 -6.95 -5.93
C THR A 168 -14.61 -7.95 -5.98
N ALA A 169 -13.91 -8.08 -7.11
CA ALA A 169 -12.74 -8.94 -7.25
C ALA A 169 -11.58 -8.51 -6.35
N ILE A 170 -11.39 -7.19 -6.14
CA ILE A 170 -10.45 -6.67 -5.13
C ILE A 170 -10.86 -7.12 -3.72
N GLY A 171 -12.16 -7.14 -3.42
CA GLY A 171 -12.69 -7.73 -2.18
C GLY A 171 -12.42 -9.23 -2.08
N LEU A 172 -12.48 -9.98 -3.17
CA LEU A 172 -12.11 -11.41 -3.18
C LEU A 172 -10.62 -11.61 -2.90
N LEU A 173 -9.73 -10.71 -3.35
CA LEU A 173 -8.31 -10.76 -2.99
C LEU A 173 -8.09 -10.61 -1.48
N TRP A 174 -8.88 -9.75 -0.80
CA TRP A 174 -8.88 -9.69 0.66
C TRP A 174 -9.31 -11.02 1.28
N ASN A 175 -10.40 -11.63 0.80
CA ASN A 175 -10.88 -12.91 1.31
C ASN A 175 -9.84 -14.04 1.14
N ILE A 176 -9.13 -14.06 0.00
CA ILE A 176 -8.03 -15.00 -0.23
C ILE A 176 -6.88 -14.76 0.76
N ALA A 177 -6.52 -13.50 1.03
CA ALA A 177 -5.51 -13.17 2.04
C ALA A 177 -5.91 -13.64 3.45
N ASP A 178 -7.16 -13.42 3.84
CA ASP A 178 -7.67 -13.87 5.14
C ASP A 178 -7.66 -15.39 5.24
N TYR A 179 -8.04 -16.09 4.15
CA TYR A 179 -7.90 -17.55 4.06
C TYR A 179 -6.45 -18.02 4.26
N PHE A 180 -5.47 -17.37 3.62
CA PHE A 180 -4.04 -17.69 3.82
C PHE A 180 -3.61 -17.52 5.27
N TYR A 181 -4.07 -16.44 5.91
CA TYR A 181 -3.76 -16.15 7.30
C TYR A 181 -4.35 -17.19 8.26
N GLN A 182 -5.64 -17.49 8.12
CA GLN A 182 -6.36 -18.43 8.99
C GLN A 182 -5.85 -19.87 8.85
N ASN A 183 -5.44 -20.26 7.64
CA ASN A 183 -5.06 -21.64 7.32
C ASN A 183 -3.56 -21.84 7.17
N ARG A 184 -2.73 -20.92 7.70
CA ARG A 184 -1.27 -20.89 7.48
C ARG A 184 -0.58 -22.25 7.71
N ASN A 185 -0.93 -22.96 8.79
CA ASN A 185 -0.27 -24.21 9.16
C ASN A 185 -0.58 -25.32 8.15
N LYS A 186 -1.85 -25.44 7.75
CA LYS A 186 -2.31 -26.39 6.73
C LYS A 186 -1.60 -26.13 5.40
N ILE A 187 -1.60 -24.87 4.96
CA ILE A 187 -1.03 -24.49 3.66
C ILE A 187 0.49 -24.72 3.66
N GLN A 188 1.20 -24.36 4.72
CA GLN A 188 2.63 -24.59 4.84
C GLN A 188 2.99 -26.09 4.84
N GLN A 189 2.19 -26.93 5.50
CA GLN A 189 2.41 -28.37 5.52
C GLN A 189 2.19 -29.00 4.14
N GLU A 190 1.08 -28.68 3.47
CA GLU A 190 0.75 -29.23 2.14
C GLU A 190 1.73 -28.78 1.07
N LEU A 191 2.18 -27.52 1.11
CA LEU A 191 3.15 -27.01 0.13
C LEU A 191 4.59 -27.41 0.45
N GLY A 192 4.94 -27.63 1.72
CA GLY A 192 6.28 -28.05 2.14
C GLY A 192 6.56 -29.53 1.94
N GLY A 193 5.51 -30.36 1.83
CA GLY A 193 5.63 -31.81 1.64
C GLY A 193 6.09 -32.27 0.26
N ASP A 194 6.08 -31.39 -0.76
CA ASP A 194 6.44 -31.72 -2.16
C ASP A 194 7.88 -31.32 -2.53
N SER A 195 8.62 -30.69 -1.61
CA SER A 195 10.04 -30.37 -1.77
C SER A 195 10.91 -31.60 -1.47
N GLY A 196 11.03 -32.50 -2.44
CA GLY A 196 12.21 -33.37 -2.53
C GLY A 196 13.45 -32.49 -2.56
N GLN A 197 14.41 -32.77 -1.67
CA GLN A 197 15.68 -32.06 -1.56
C GLN A 197 16.36 -31.92 -2.92
N SER A 198 16.39 -30.70 -3.45
CA SER A 198 17.36 -30.31 -4.47
C SER A 198 18.26 -29.26 -3.84
N GLU A 199 19.36 -29.72 -3.23
CA GLU A 199 20.34 -28.93 -2.49
C GLU A 199 21.28 -28.06 -3.36
N ASP A 200 21.10 -28.01 -4.68
CA ASP A 200 22.07 -27.36 -5.59
C ASP A 200 21.54 -26.13 -6.35
N GLN A 201 20.97 -25.14 -5.64
CA GLN A 201 20.88 -23.77 -6.17
C GLN A 201 21.20 -22.70 -5.11
N PRO A 202 22.28 -21.92 -5.27
CA PRO A 202 22.73 -20.93 -4.28
C PRO A 202 21.97 -19.60 -4.34
N ASN A 203 20.78 -19.56 -4.94
CA ASN A 203 19.87 -18.42 -4.89
C ASN A 203 18.60 -18.83 -4.16
N ALA A 204 18.37 -18.26 -2.98
CA ALA A 204 17.26 -18.56 -2.08
C ALA A 204 15.90 -18.60 -2.81
N ALA A 205 15.47 -19.80 -3.22
CA ALA A 205 14.13 -20.05 -3.72
C ALA A 205 13.13 -19.63 -2.64
N MET A 206 12.17 -18.79 -3.01
CA MET A 206 11.15 -18.32 -2.07
C MET A 206 10.34 -19.50 -1.56
N LEU A 207 10.03 -19.51 -0.26
CA LEU A 207 9.14 -20.53 0.29
C LEU A 207 7.79 -20.51 -0.48
N PRO A 208 7.20 -21.68 -0.77
CA PRO A 208 5.94 -21.74 -1.52
C PRO A 208 4.81 -20.91 -0.89
N PHE A 209 4.69 -20.91 0.44
CA PHE A 209 3.70 -20.08 1.15
C PHE A 209 3.95 -18.58 0.97
N ASP A 210 5.20 -18.14 1.05
CA ASP A 210 5.58 -16.74 0.85
C ASP A 210 5.36 -16.29 -0.60
N SER A 211 5.43 -17.22 -1.56
CA SER A 211 5.13 -16.97 -2.98
C SER A 211 3.65 -16.62 -3.20
N LEU A 212 2.73 -17.18 -2.40
CA LEU A 212 1.31 -16.81 -2.44
C LEU A 212 1.11 -15.35 -2.02
N TRP A 213 1.72 -14.94 -0.91
CA TRP A 213 1.66 -13.57 -0.41
C TRP A 213 2.29 -12.58 -1.38
N MET A 214 3.47 -12.91 -1.92
CA MET A 214 4.14 -12.05 -2.90
C MET A 214 3.33 -11.89 -4.18
N CYS A 215 2.72 -12.97 -4.69
CA CYS A 215 1.79 -12.87 -5.82
C CYS A 215 0.63 -11.92 -5.50
N LEU A 216 0.01 -12.08 -4.32
CA LEU A 216 -1.11 -11.25 -3.89
C LEU A 216 -0.74 -9.77 -3.78
N PHE A 217 0.39 -9.45 -3.14
CA PHE A 217 0.85 -8.07 -3.00
C PHE A 217 1.24 -7.45 -4.35
N SER A 218 1.91 -8.20 -5.22
CA SER A 218 2.22 -7.75 -6.58
C SER A 218 0.94 -7.47 -7.37
N LYS A 219 -0.06 -8.35 -7.30
CA LYS A 219 -1.35 -8.17 -8.00
C LYS A 219 -2.16 -6.98 -7.49
N LEU A 220 -2.18 -6.75 -6.18
CA LEU A 220 -2.77 -5.53 -5.63
C LEU A 220 -1.97 -4.28 -6.02
N GLY A 221 -0.64 -4.36 -6.07
CA GLY A 221 0.23 -3.29 -6.57
C GLY A 221 -0.04 -2.91 -8.03
N GLU A 222 -0.22 -3.91 -8.92
CA GLU A 222 -0.63 -3.70 -10.32
C GLU A 222 -1.97 -2.96 -10.43
N LEU A 223 -2.94 -3.31 -9.58
CA LEU A 223 -4.26 -2.65 -9.54
C LEU A 223 -4.21 -1.22 -8.99
N CYS A 224 -3.21 -0.88 -8.16
CA CYS A 224 -3.01 0.49 -7.65
C CYS A 224 -2.62 1.50 -8.74
N VAL A 225 -2.23 1.05 -9.94
CA VAL A 225 -1.89 1.90 -11.08
C VAL A 225 -2.89 1.76 -12.24
N ASP A 226 -4.06 1.17 -11.99
CA ASP A 226 -5.18 1.09 -12.94
C ASP A 226 -5.63 2.47 -13.43
N GLN A 227 -6.17 2.56 -14.64
CA GLN A 227 -6.66 3.84 -15.18
C GLN A 227 -7.84 4.41 -14.37
N ARG A 228 -8.64 3.54 -13.76
CA ARG A 228 -9.87 3.90 -13.06
C ARG A 228 -9.57 4.28 -11.60
N PRO A 229 -9.92 5.49 -11.16
CA PRO A 229 -9.62 5.96 -9.79
C PRO A 229 -10.23 5.08 -8.69
N ALA A 230 -11.46 4.61 -8.89
CA ALA A 230 -12.14 3.73 -7.92
C ALA A 230 -11.37 2.42 -7.71
N THR A 231 -10.86 1.82 -8.79
CA THR A 231 -10.03 0.60 -8.74
C THR A 231 -8.73 0.85 -7.99
N ARG A 232 -8.00 1.94 -8.31
CA ARG A 232 -6.76 2.30 -7.60
C ARG A 232 -6.98 2.49 -6.11
N LYS A 233 -8.04 3.21 -5.74
CA LYS A 233 -8.38 3.48 -4.34
C LYS A 233 -8.69 2.20 -3.58
N SER A 234 -9.56 1.35 -4.14
CA SER A 234 -9.93 0.07 -3.53
C SER A 234 -8.72 -0.84 -3.38
N ALA A 235 -7.92 -1.00 -4.45
CA ALA A 235 -6.71 -1.83 -4.43
C ALA A 235 -5.66 -1.34 -3.43
N GLY A 236 -5.41 -0.03 -3.37
CA GLY A 236 -4.48 0.57 -2.41
C GLY A 236 -4.93 0.38 -0.97
N GLN A 237 -6.22 0.59 -0.69
CA GLN A 237 -6.78 0.34 0.64
C GLN A 237 -6.65 -1.13 1.03
N THR A 238 -6.97 -2.06 0.12
CA THR A 238 -6.82 -3.49 0.36
C THR A 238 -5.37 -3.87 0.59
N LEU A 239 -4.43 -3.43 -0.27
CA LEU A 239 -2.99 -3.70 -0.14
C LEU A 239 -2.45 -3.32 1.24
N PHE A 240 -2.65 -2.08 1.67
CA PHE A 240 -2.11 -1.61 2.94
C PHE A 240 -2.84 -2.21 4.15
N SER A 241 -4.14 -2.51 4.03
CA SER A 241 -4.88 -3.23 5.06
C SER A 241 -4.35 -4.65 5.22
N THR A 242 -4.10 -5.36 4.11
CA THR A 242 -3.54 -6.72 4.12
C THR A 242 -2.14 -6.74 4.73
N LEU A 243 -1.26 -5.79 4.36
CA LEU A 243 0.08 -5.66 4.95
C LEU A 243 0.02 -5.36 6.46
N SER A 244 -0.91 -4.51 6.88
CA SER A 244 -1.10 -4.18 8.28
C SER A 244 -1.57 -5.41 9.08
N ALA A 245 -2.63 -6.07 8.61
CA ALA A 245 -3.29 -7.18 9.29
C ALA A 245 -2.46 -8.47 9.32
N HIS A 246 -1.84 -8.83 8.19
CA HIS A 246 -1.23 -10.16 8.01
C HIS A 246 0.30 -10.12 7.82
N GLY A 247 0.90 -8.92 7.71
CA GLY A 247 2.34 -8.80 7.46
C GLY A 247 3.24 -9.37 8.56
N SER A 248 2.72 -9.65 9.75
CA SER A 248 3.47 -10.36 10.81
C SER A 248 3.81 -11.80 10.46
N LEU A 249 3.12 -12.43 9.50
CA LEU A 249 3.41 -13.78 9.02
C LEU A 249 4.63 -13.86 8.11
N LEU A 250 5.04 -12.74 7.50
CA LEU A 250 6.07 -12.73 6.48
C LEU A 250 7.46 -12.87 7.11
N GLN A 251 8.29 -13.71 6.50
CA GLN A 251 9.69 -13.84 6.88
C GLN A 251 10.51 -12.60 6.48
N LYS A 252 11.69 -12.47 7.08
CA LYS A 252 12.63 -11.37 6.84
C LYS A 252 12.96 -11.16 5.35
N ASP A 253 13.29 -12.22 4.63
CA ASP A 253 13.64 -12.14 3.20
C ASP A 253 12.42 -11.79 2.33
N THR A 254 11.24 -12.21 2.75
CA THR A 254 9.98 -11.87 2.09
C THR A 254 9.63 -10.41 2.31
N TRP A 255 9.81 -9.86 3.52
CA TRP A 255 9.70 -8.42 3.78
C TRP A 255 10.66 -7.59 2.93
N LYS A 256 11.90 -8.04 2.77
CA LYS A 256 12.85 -7.41 1.84
C LYS A 256 12.30 -7.40 0.42
N LYS A 257 11.75 -8.51 -0.08
CA LYS A 257 11.13 -8.56 -1.42
C LYS A 257 9.88 -7.69 -1.51
N VAL A 258 9.01 -7.62 -0.49
CA VAL A 258 7.85 -6.71 -0.45
C VAL A 258 8.29 -5.26 -0.60
N LEU A 259 9.33 -4.82 0.10
CA LEU A 259 9.84 -3.46 -0.03
C LEU A 259 10.33 -3.16 -1.45
N TRP A 260 11.22 -4.00 -1.97
CA TRP A 260 11.95 -3.72 -3.22
C TRP A 260 11.19 -4.08 -4.50
N GLN A 261 10.26 -5.03 -4.44
CA GLN A 261 9.54 -5.55 -5.61
C GLN A 261 8.07 -5.13 -5.64
N VAL A 262 7.52 -4.59 -4.53
CA VAL A 262 6.13 -4.13 -4.48
C VAL A 262 6.05 -2.66 -4.08
N LEU A 263 6.50 -2.29 -2.88
CA LEU A 263 6.22 -0.96 -2.32
C LEU A 263 6.99 0.18 -2.99
N PHE A 264 8.30 0.04 -3.18
CA PHE A 264 9.09 1.08 -3.87
C PHE A 264 8.76 1.19 -5.37
N PRO A 265 8.60 0.08 -6.13
CA PRO A 265 8.09 0.17 -7.50
C PRO A 265 6.75 0.89 -7.58
N LEU A 266 5.81 0.57 -6.68
CA LEU A 266 4.51 1.25 -6.61
C LEU A 266 4.64 2.76 -6.40
N LEU A 267 5.48 3.20 -5.45
CA LEU A 267 5.73 4.64 -5.25
C LEU A 267 6.31 5.29 -6.52
N GLY A 268 7.28 4.64 -7.16
CA GLY A 268 7.89 5.11 -8.39
C GLY A 268 6.89 5.23 -9.55
N ASP A 269 6.03 4.23 -9.73
CA ASP A 269 5.07 4.20 -10.83
C ASP A 269 3.93 5.20 -10.64
N VAL A 270 3.37 5.30 -9.42
CA VAL A 270 2.36 6.32 -9.09
C VAL A 270 2.94 7.73 -9.24
N GLN A 271 4.20 7.94 -8.83
CA GLN A 271 4.87 9.22 -9.00
C GLN A 271 5.01 9.59 -10.49
N LYS A 272 5.45 8.65 -11.33
CA LYS A 272 5.58 8.87 -12.79
C LYS A 272 4.22 9.15 -13.44
N LEU A 273 3.19 8.35 -13.13
CA LEU A 273 1.85 8.50 -13.70
C LEU A 273 1.21 9.83 -13.25
N SER A 274 1.33 10.18 -11.97
CA SER A 274 0.87 11.46 -11.43
C SER A 274 1.56 12.66 -12.10
N SER A 275 2.86 12.59 -12.36
CA SER A 275 3.59 13.69 -13.03
C SER A 275 3.22 13.88 -14.50
N ARG A 276 2.66 12.86 -15.15
CA ARG A 276 2.23 12.86 -16.55
C ARG A 276 0.73 13.07 -16.70
N ALA A 277 0.00 13.12 -15.60
CA ALA A 277 -1.45 13.24 -15.60
C ALA A 277 -1.86 14.60 -16.20
N SER A 278 -2.87 14.57 -17.06
CA SER A 278 -3.36 15.77 -17.70
C SER A 278 -4.02 16.71 -16.69
N THR A 279 -3.75 18.00 -16.82
CA THR A 279 -4.50 19.07 -16.15
C THR A 279 -5.81 19.39 -16.87
N CYS A 280 -6.02 18.83 -18.08
CA CYS A 280 -7.26 18.95 -18.85
C CYS A 280 -8.31 17.95 -18.35
N LYS A 281 -9.58 18.28 -18.57
CA LYS A 281 -10.72 17.41 -18.22
C LYS A 281 -10.80 16.23 -19.19
N GLU A 282 -11.25 15.08 -18.70
CA GLU A 282 -11.68 13.98 -19.57
C GLU A 282 -13.09 14.30 -20.10
N GLU A 283 -13.26 14.42 -21.41
CA GLU A 283 -14.54 14.83 -22.06
C GLU A 283 -15.62 13.72 -22.08
N SER A 284 -15.35 12.55 -21.49
CA SER A 284 -16.19 11.35 -21.62
C SER A 284 -17.29 11.18 -20.56
N SER A 285 -17.51 12.14 -19.66
CA SER A 285 -18.65 12.07 -18.71
C SER A 285 -19.88 12.82 -19.25
N THR A 286 -20.70 12.10 -20.03
CA THR A 286 -22.04 12.53 -20.41
C THR A 286 -22.95 12.64 -19.19
N GLY A 287 -23.47 13.84 -18.91
CA GLY A 287 -24.57 14.03 -17.95
C GLY A 287 -24.58 15.44 -17.34
N ASN A 288 -25.58 16.23 -17.74
CA ASN A 288 -25.88 17.55 -17.19
C ASN A 288 -26.08 17.51 -15.66
N ILE A 289 -25.02 17.73 -14.87
CA ILE A 289 -25.13 18.12 -13.46
C ILE A 289 -24.13 19.25 -13.19
N LEU A 290 -24.69 20.43 -12.91
CA LEU A 290 -24.04 21.73 -12.75
C LEU A 290 -23.40 21.93 -11.36
N ILE A 291 -22.84 20.89 -10.74
CA ILE A 291 -22.40 20.95 -9.34
C ILE A 291 -21.06 20.23 -9.17
N HIS A 292 -20.00 21.01 -8.91
CA HIS A 292 -18.59 20.65 -8.62
C HIS A 292 -17.60 20.39 -9.77
N HIS A 293 -17.45 21.38 -10.65
CA HIS A 293 -16.47 21.45 -11.75
C HIS A 293 -14.96 21.48 -11.38
N SER A 294 -14.59 21.16 -10.13
CA SER A 294 -13.21 21.22 -9.61
C SER A 294 -12.60 19.84 -9.34
N ARG A 295 -13.38 18.74 -9.22
CA ARG A 295 -12.86 17.43 -8.77
C ARG A 295 -12.41 16.46 -9.87
N ASP A 296 -12.60 16.81 -11.14
CA ASP A 296 -12.59 15.83 -12.24
C ASP A 296 -11.36 15.88 -13.17
N THR A 297 -10.24 16.46 -12.75
CA THR A 297 -9.00 16.34 -13.55
C THR A 297 -8.28 15.04 -13.21
N ALA A 298 -7.67 14.42 -14.23
CA ALA A 298 -6.82 13.25 -14.04
C ALA A 298 -5.71 13.54 -13.02
N GLU A 299 -5.14 14.75 -13.04
CA GLU A 299 -4.18 15.23 -12.04
C GLU A 299 -4.65 15.06 -10.59
N LYS A 300 -5.89 15.45 -10.25
CA LYS A 300 -6.42 15.34 -8.89
C LYS A 300 -6.64 13.90 -8.47
N GLN A 301 -7.16 13.06 -9.35
CA GLN A 301 -7.37 11.64 -9.07
C GLN A 301 -6.03 10.89 -8.88
N TRP A 302 -4.98 11.29 -9.59
CA TRP A 302 -3.63 10.79 -9.38
C TRP A 302 -2.98 11.37 -8.12
N ALA A 303 -3.27 12.62 -7.76
CA ALA A 303 -2.86 13.20 -6.49
C ALA A 303 -3.42 12.40 -5.30
N GLU A 304 -4.72 12.06 -5.32
CA GLU A 304 -5.33 11.19 -4.29
C GLU A 304 -4.63 9.82 -4.19
N THR A 305 -4.29 9.23 -5.34
CA THR A 305 -3.59 7.93 -5.39
C THR A 305 -2.18 8.05 -4.80
N ARG A 306 -1.47 9.13 -5.12
CA ARG A 306 -0.14 9.41 -4.58
C ARG A 306 -0.15 9.65 -3.08
N VAL A 307 -1.15 10.37 -2.57
CA VAL A 307 -1.39 10.56 -1.13
C VAL A 307 -1.62 9.22 -0.44
N LEU A 308 -2.53 8.40 -0.99
CA LEU A 308 -2.87 7.09 -0.42
C LEU A 308 -1.65 6.16 -0.35
N THR A 309 -0.88 6.06 -1.45
CA THR A 309 0.27 5.16 -1.54
C THR A 309 1.44 5.61 -0.69
N LEU A 310 1.77 6.92 -0.67
CA LEU A 310 2.83 7.45 0.17
C LEU A 310 2.54 7.24 1.66
N ALA A 311 1.31 7.57 2.10
CA ALA A 311 0.89 7.37 3.48
C ALA A 311 0.87 5.87 3.86
N GLY A 312 0.37 5.01 2.97
CA GLY A 312 0.35 3.57 3.18
C GLY A 312 1.75 2.96 3.35
N VAL A 313 2.71 3.37 2.52
CA VAL A 313 4.10 2.90 2.64
C VAL A 313 4.75 3.45 3.92
N ALA A 314 4.59 4.75 4.23
CA ALA A 314 5.12 5.35 5.45
C ALA A 314 4.62 4.64 6.71
N ARG A 315 3.31 4.38 6.80
CA ARG A 315 2.68 3.61 7.89
C ARG A 315 3.18 2.18 7.97
N THR A 316 3.33 1.51 6.83
CA THR A 316 3.88 0.14 6.78
C THR A 316 5.32 0.13 7.30
N PHE A 317 6.13 1.11 6.88
CA PHE A 317 7.51 1.26 7.30
C PHE A 317 7.64 1.50 8.81
N ASN A 318 6.74 2.31 9.37
CA ASN A 318 6.70 2.59 10.80
C ASN A 318 6.21 1.38 11.61
N SER A 319 5.06 0.81 11.25
CA SER A 319 4.44 -0.32 11.97
C SER A 319 5.26 -1.61 11.94
N LYS A 320 6.07 -1.82 10.89
CA LYS A 320 6.93 -2.99 10.73
C LYS A 320 8.41 -2.67 10.93
N ARG A 321 8.74 -1.51 11.52
CA ARG A 321 10.12 -1.04 11.68
C ARG A 321 11.03 -2.06 12.35
N SER A 322 10.57 -2.77 13.37
CA SER A 322 11.37 -3.75 14.11
C SER A 322 11.90 -4.87 13.21
N ILE A 323 11.04 -5.47 12.38
CA ILE A 323 11.47 -6.49 11.41
C ILE A 323 12.26 -5.88 10.27
N LEU A 324 11.88 -4.69 9.79
CA LEU A 324 12.59 -4.01 8.73
C LEU A 324 14.02 -3.64 9.13
N GLN A 325 14.28 -3.21 10.38
CA GLN A 325 15.64 -2.93 10.85
C GLN A 325 16.53 -4.18 10.87
N THR A 326 15.95 -5.39 10.88
CA THR A 326 16.75 -6.61 10.77
C THR A 326 17.24 -6.85 9.35
N ILE A 327 16.60 -6.28 8.31
CA ILE A 327 17.04 -6.44 6.91
C ILE A 327 18.38 -5.71 6.73
N GLY A 328 19.35 -6.36 6.09
CA GLY A 328 20.71 -5.81 5.97
C GLY A 328 20.79 -4.49 5.19
N ASP A 329 19.76 -4.17 4.40
CA ASP A 329 19.65 -2.99 3.54
C ASP A 329 18.63 -1.95 4.04
N PHE A 330 18.29 -1.98 5.34
CA PHE A 330 17.39 -0.99 5.95
C PHE A 330 17.81 0.48 5.72
N PRO A 331 19.10 0.87 5.85
CA PRO A 331 19.49 2.26 5.62
C PRO A 331 19.19 2.73 4.20
N ARG A 332 19.38 1.86 3.20
CA ARG A 332 19.04 2.17 1.81
C ARG A 332 17.53 2.35 1.63
N ALA A 333 16.73 1.46 2.23
CA ALA A 333 15.28 1.56 2.19
C ALA A 333 14.78 2.85 2.87
N TRP A 334 15.38 3.22 4.00
CA TRP A 334 15.09 4.48 4.70
C TRP A 334 15.40 5.69 3.83
N SER A 335 16.59 5.76 3.24
CA SER A 335 16.98 6.85 2.34
C SER A 335 16.03 6.98 1.14
N LEU A 336 15.63 5.86 0.54
CA LEU A 336 14.72 5.87 -0.62
C LEU A 336 13.31 6.32 -0.24
N LEU A 337 12.78 5.89 0.92
CA LEU A 337 11.50 6.40 1.41
C LEU A 337 11.55 7.91 1.64
N LEU A 338 12.62 8.41 2.24
CA LEU A 338 12.82 9.84 2.46
C LEU A 338 12.95 10.63 1.14
N GLU A 339 13.57 10.06 0.11
CA GLU A 339 13.63 10.65 -1.23
C GLU A 339 12.23 10.81 -1.85
N HIS A 340 11.37 9.79 -1.75
CA HIS A 340 9.98 9.88 -2.22
C HIS A 340 9.15 10.90 -1.43
N ILE A 341 9.39 11.01 -0.12
CA ILE A 341 8.77 12.03 0.74
C ILE A 341 9.25 13.42 0.33
N GLU A 342 10.56 13.64 0.17
CA GLU A 342 11.16 14.90 -0.27
C GLU A 342 10.57 15.35 -1.61
N TYR A 343 10.57 14.46 -2.60
CA TYR A 343 10.01 14.74 -3.92
C TYR A 343 8.50 15.05 -3.87
N SER A 344 7.76 14.43 -2.96
CA SER A 344 6.32 14.69 -2.80
C SER A 344 6.02 15.97 -2.04
N ALA A 345 6.83 16.32 -1.03
CA ALA A 345 6.72 17.57 -0.29
C ALA A 345 7.03 18.79 -1.17
N LEU A 346 7.89 18.62 -2.19
CA LEU A 346 8.25 19.66 -3.15
C LEU A 346 7.35 19.70 -4.40
N CYS A 347 6.35 18.83 -4.47
CA CYS A 347 5.39 18.82 -5.56
C CYS A 347 4.49 20.08 -5.50
N PRO A 348 4.23 20.78 -6.61
CA PRO A 348 3.35 21.96 -6.65
C PRO A 348 1.86 21.58 -6.57
N ASN A 349 1.50 20.70 -5.63
CA ASN A 349 0.15 20.27 -5.35
C ASN A 349 -0.03 20.22 -3.82
N ALA A 350 -0.93 21.04 -3.29
CA ALA A 350 -1.10 21.23 -1.84
C ALA A 350 -1.54 19.96 -1.09
N GLU A 351 -2.31 19.08 -1.72
CA GLU A 351 -2.75 17.83 -1.10
C GLU A 351 -1.58 16.85 -0.99
N VAL A 352 -0.82 16.68 -2.07
CA VAL A 352 0.36 15.79 -2.11
C VAL A 352 1.46 16.29 -1.19
N SER A 353 1.77 17.59 -1.23
CA SER A 353 2.85 18.17 -0.44
C SER A 353 2.57 18.10 1.06
N LEU A 354 1.33 18.40 1.48
CA LEU A 354 0.91 18.25 2.88
C LEU A 354 0.90 16.79 3.33
N ALA A 355 0.41 15.87 2.50
CA ALA A 355 0.42 14.45 2.82
C ALA A 355 1.84 13.89 2.98
N ALA A 356 2.80 14.37 2.19
CA ALA A 356 4.20 14.00 2.30
C ALA A 356 4.78 14.43 3.66
N LEU A 357 4.49 15.66 4.11
CA LEU A 357 4.91 16.10 5.45
C LEU A 357 4.25 15.30 6.58
N LYS A 358 2.96 14.98 6.46
CA LYS A 358 2.28 14.11 7.43
C LYS A 358 2.92 12.71 7.48
N SER A 359 3.25 12.15 6.32
CA SER A 359 3.96 10.87 6.20
C SER A 359 5.36 10.95 6.82
N PHE A 360 6.05 12.07 6.62
CA PHE A 360 7.34 12.34 7.26
C PHE A 360 7.20 12.40 8.79
N GLN A 361 6.20 13.12 9.32
CA GLN A 361 5.92 13.17 10.76
C GLN A 361 5.64 11.79 11.34
N GLU A 362 4.82 10.98 10.66
CA GLU A 362 4.47 9.61 11.10
C GLU A 362 5.73 8.75 11.30
N ILE A 363 6.70 8.82 10.38
CA ILE A 363 7.95 8.06 10.50
C ILE A 363 8.96 8.66 11.50
N MET A 364 8.76 9.90 11.96
CA MET A 364 9.61 10.54 12.99
C MET A 364 9.15 10.21 14.42
N GLN A 365 7.87 9.87 14.62
CA GLN A 365 7.25 9.61 15.94
C GLN A 365 7.60 8.22 16.50
N ILE A 366 8.90 7.93 16.63
CA ILE A 366 9.44 6.59 16.94
C ILE A 366 9.27 6.19 18.43
N SER A 367 8.68 7.03 19.28
CA SER A 367 8.67 6.75 20.72
C SER A 367 7.45 7.32 21.45
N ARG A 368 6.42 6.47 21.61
CA ARG A 368 5.49 6.51 22.76
C ARG A 368 5.06 5.12 23.24
N ASP A 369 4.83 4.16 22.33
CA ASP A 369 4.17 2.90 22.71
C ASP A 369 5.01 1.88 23.50
N SER A 370 6.34 2.02 23.55
CA SER A 370 7.22 1.06 24.23
C SER A 370 7.73 1.53 25.60
N LYS A 371 7.45 2.76 26.04
CA LYS A 371 7.83 3.25 27.38
C LYS A 371 6.66 3.52 28.33
N GLU A 372 5.45 3.81 27.83
CA GLU A 372 4.28 4.08 28.69
C GLU A 372 3.59 2.83 29.25
N LYS A 373 3.91 1.61 28.78
CA LYS A 373 3.30 0.38 29.32
C LYS A 373 3.96 -0.17 30.60
N THR A 374 4.94 0.52 31.18
CA THR A 374 5.69 0.02 32.35
C THR A 374 5.46 0.79 33.65
N GLU A 375 4.65 1.85 33.67
CA GLU A 375 4.44 2.63 34.91
C GLU A 375 2.97 2.80 35.36
N ASP A 376 1.96 2.44 34.56
CA ASP A 376 0.56 2.54 35.00
C ASP A 376 -0.06 1.18 35.33
N THR A 377 0.25 0.67 36.52
CA THR A 377 -0.63 -0.28 37.21
C THR A 377 -0.59 -0.08 38.73
N ARG A 378 -0.86 1.14 39.19
CA ARG A 378 -1.22 1.42 40.59
C ARG A 378 -2.29 2.53 40.69
N SER A 379 -3.57 2.17 40.55
CA SER A 379 -4.67 2.69 41.40
C SER A 379 -6.08 2.23 40.98
N GLY A 380 -6.88 1.77 41.95
CA GLY A 380 -8.35 1.81 41.98
C GLY A 380 -9.10 0.54 41.54
N ARG A 381 -9.22 -0.50 42.38
CA ARG A 381 -10.31 -0.82 43.36
C ARG A 381 -11.55 -1.57 42.80
N GLY A 382 -11.74 -2.79 43.31
CA GLY A 382 -12.99 -3.55 43.34
C GLY A 382 -12.81 -4.85 44.16
N ASN A 383 -13.36 -4.86 45.38
CA ASN A 383 -13.29 -5.88 46.45
C ASN A 383 -13.39 -7.37 46.02
N VAL A 384 -12.59 -8.25 46.67
CA VAL A 384 -13.01 -9.41 47.52
C VAL A 384 -11.81 -9.82 48.41
N ILE A 385 -12.06 -10.08 49.70
CA ILE A 385 -11.13 -10.49 50.79
C ILE A 385 -10.86 -12.02 50.72
N PRO A 386 -9.71 -12.53 51.20
CA PRO A 386 -9.14 -13.84 50.85
C PRO A 386 -9.44 -14.93 51.89
N PRO A 387 -8.76 -16.09 51.81
CA PRO A 387 -8.09 -16.55 53.01
C PRO A 387 -6.60 -16.81 52.82
N SER A 388 -5.93 -16.58 53.95
CA SER A 388 -4.53 -16.73 54.31
C SER A 388 -3.87 -18.03 53.85
N GLU A 389 -2.57 -17.98 53.56
CA GLU A 389 -1.57 -18.62 54.42
C GLU A 389 -0.14 -18.14 54.12
N GLU A 390 0.55 -17.88 55.23
CA GLU A 390 1.96 -17.60 55.49
C GLU A 390 2.99 -18.17 54.49
N VAL A 391 4.07 -17.42 54.22
CA VAL A 391 5.42 -17.69 54.78
C VAL A 391 6.45 -16.68 54.21
N MET A 392 7.39 -16.34 55.09
CA MET A 392 8.39 -15.28 55.08
C MET A 392 9.55 -15.38 54.06
N CYS A 393 10.08 -14.17 53.81
CA CYS A 393 11.40 -13.72 53.31
C CYS A 393 12.63 -14.63 53.43
N ARG A 394 13.57 -14.46 52.47
CA ARG A 394 14.99 -14.01 52.61
C ARG A 394 15.75 -14.21 51.29
N SER A 395 16.27 -13.18 50.63
CA SER A 395 17.53 -12.41 50.84
C SER A 395 18.77 -13.08 50.22
N GLU A 396 19.33 -12.35 49.24
CA GLU A 396 20.75 -12.15 48.89
C GLU A 396 21.62 -13.35 48.49
N ASP A 397 22.18 -13.32 47.27
CA ASP A 397 23.64 -13.24 47.14
C ASP A 397 24.12 -12.72 45.79
N GLU A 398 25.24 -12.02 45.86
CA GLU A 398 25.87 -11.21 44.83
C GLU A 398 27.03 -11.98 44.18
N THR A 399 27.40 -11.57 42.96
CA THR A 399 28.73 -11.68 42.32
C THR A 399 29.14 -12.88 41.43
N LEU A 400 29.79 -12.47 40.33
CA LEU A 400 30.72 -13.17 39.43
C LEU A 400 30.14 -13.88 38.19
N THR A 401 30.08 -13.15 37.07
CA THR A 401 30.76 -13.50 35.80
C THR A 401 30.57 -12.40 34.74
N ALA A 402 31.34 -11.32 34.88
CA ALA A 402 31.63 -10.42 33.77
C ALA A 402 32.81 -10.98 32.97
N SER A 403 32.58 -11.44 31.74
CA SER A 403 33.47 -11.27 30.59
C SER A 403 33.00 -12.12 29.40
N LYS A 404 32.35 -11.45 28.44
CA LYS A 404 32.30 -11.74 26.98
C LYS A 404 31.00 -11.23 26.36
N LEU A 405 30.79 -9.92 26.33
CA LEU A 405 29.84 -9.25 25.43
C LEU A 405 30.21 -7.77 25.33
N SER A 406 31.18 -7.42 24.47
CA SER A 406 31.46 -5.99 24.18
C SER A 406 31.88 -5.71 22.73
N GLN A 407 31.40 -6.48 21.75
CA GLN A 407 31.78 -6.25 20.34
C GLN A 407 30.62 -6.06 19.36
N ASN A 408 29.41 -5.66 19.80
CA ASN A 408 28.31 -5.43 18.84
C ASN A 408 27.46 -4.17 19.08
N GLU A 409 27.88 -3.25 19.96
CA GLU A 409 27.11 -2.02 20.23
C GLU A 409 27.49 -0.83 19.33
N GLY A 410 28.73 -0.77 18.83
CA GLY A 410 29.19 0.36 18.00
C GLY A 410 28.55 0.47 16.61
N SER A 411 28.10 -0.64 16.03
CA SER A 411 27.50 -0.66 14.67
C SER A 411 26.02 -0.25 14.65
N LYS A 412 25.29 -0.44 15.75
CA LYS A 412 23.89 0.01 15.87
C LYS A 412 23.80 1.52 16.07
N SER A 413 24.65 2.10 16.91
CA SER A 413 24.68 3.54 17.16
C SER A 413 25.05 4.36 15.92
N ASP A 414 26.00 3.88 15.13
CA ASP A 414 26.46 4.59 13.92
C ASP A 414 25.44 4.50 12.78
N ASN A 415 24.82 3.33 12.59
CA ASN A 415 23.72 3.20 11.63
C ASN A 415 22.54 4.11 11.99
N ASP A 416 22.08 4.12 13.25
CA ASP A 416 21.01 5.04 13.67
C ASP A 416 21.41 6.51 13.46
N LEU A 417 22.67 6.88 13.70
CA LEU A 417 23.19 8.22 13.44
C LEU A 417 23.06 8.63 11.98
N THR A 418 23.41 7.75 11.04
CA THR A 418 23.30 8.01 9.60
C THR A 418 21.85 8.16 9.13
N LEU A 419 20.91 7.38 9.70
CA LEU A 419 19.48 7.45 9.38
C LEU A 419 18.92 8.83 9.72
N TRP A 420 19.20 9.31 10.93
CA TRP A 420 18.72 10.61 11.41
C TRP A 420 19.45 11.80 10.79
N SER A 421 20.69 11.60 10.34
CA SER A 421 21.41 12.54 9.47
C SER A 421 20.70 12.72 8.14
N THR A 422 20.25 11.62 7.54
CA THR A 422 19.50 11.67 6.28
C THR A 422 18.16 12.37 6.47
N ALA A 423 17.43 12.06 7.55
CA ALA A 423 16.15 12.72 7.87
C ALA A 423 16.32 14.24 8.11
N TRP A 424 17.36 14.66 8.84
CA TRP A 424 17.70 16.08 9.03
C TRP A 424 17.96 16.79 7.70
N ARG A 425 18.77 16.20 6.84
CA ARG A 425 19.06 16.75 5.50
C ARG A 425 17.77 16.90 4.69
N VAL A 426 16.91 15.89 4.69
CA VAL A 426 15.64 15.90 3.94
C VAL A 426 14.71 16.98 4.47
N TRP A 427 14.56 17.11 5.79
CA TRP A 427 13.75 18.19 6.38
C TRP A 427 14.27 19.59 6.00
N LEU A 428 15.59 19.79 6.07
CA LEU A 428 16.23 21.03 5.66
C LEU A 428 16.01 21.34 4.18
N ASN A 429 16.15 20.35 3.30
CA ASN A 429 15.91 20.50 1.88
C ASN A 429 14.46 20.88 1.58
N ILE A 430 13.50 20.16 2.19
CA ILE A 430 12.07 20.48 2.04
C ILE A 430 11.84 21.92 2.47
N GLY A 431 12.26 22.30 3.69
CA GLY A 431 12.03 23.63 4.21
C GLY A 431 12.68 24.74 3.39
N THR A 432 13.93 24.55 2.96
CA THR A 432 14.66 25.55 2.17
C THR A 432 14.08 25.73 0.77
N LEU A 433 13.73 24.62 0.09
CA LEU A 433 13.24 24.67 -1.28
C LEU A 433 11.77 25.07 -1.36
N SER A 434 10.92 24.61 -0.43
CA SER A 434 9.49 24.94 -0.44
C SER A 434 9.22 26.39 -0.03
N THR A 435 10.06 26.99 0.81
CA THR A 435 9.90 28.38 1.30
C THR A 435 10.77 29.38 0.56
N LYS A 436 11.39 28.97 -0.56
CA LYS A 436 12.22 29.86 -1.36
C LYS A 436 11.36 30.95 -2.00
N ALA A 437 11.71 32.20 -1.73
CA ALA A 437 11.05 33.34 -2.36
C ALA A 437 11.21 33.27 -3.90
N PRO A 438 10.14 33.55 -4.67
CA PRO A 438 10.20 33.51 -6.12
C PRO A 438 11.16 34.56 -6.66
N SER A 439 11.90 34.20 -7.70
CA SER A 439 12.84 35.09 -8.39
C SER A 439 12.41 35.23 -9.85
N GLY A 440 11.75 36.35 -10.21
CA GLY A 440 11.36 36.66 -11.60
C GLY A 440 9.85 36.58 -11.91
N LYS A 441 9.43 37.27 -12.99
CA LYS A 441 8.02 37.57 -13.32
C LYS A 441 7.25 36.49 -14.11
N SER A 442 7.80 35.31 -14.42
CA SER A 442 7.23 34.45 -15.49
C SER A 442 6.96 32.96 -15.20
N GLN A 443 6.87 32.51 -13.94
CA GLN A 443 6.44 31.14 -13.66
C GLN A 443 5.17 31.13 -12.80
N LYS A 444 4.25 30.21 -13.09
CA LYS A 444 3.10 29.90 -12.23
C LYS A 444 3.63 29.64 -10.82
N LEU A 445 3.43 30.62 -9.94
CA LEU A 445 3.97 30.60 -8.59
C LEU A 445 3.18 29.57 -7.76
N TYR A 446 3.85 28.53 -7.30
CA TYR A 446 3.31 27.69 -6.23
C TYR A 446 3.76 28.27 -4.89
N ILE A 447 2.79 28.70 -4.07
CA ILE A 447 3.03 29.18 -2.72
C ILE A 447 2.53 28.10 -1.75
N PRO A 448 3.36 27.60 -0.82
CA PRO A 448 2.94 26.58 0.13
C PRO A 448 1.77 27.07 1.00
N SER A 449 0.85 26.16 1.33
CA SER A 449 -0.26 26.48 2.24
C SER A 449 0.22 26.67 3.68
N GLN A 450 -0.55 27.43 4.48
CA GLN A 450 -0.29 27.57 5.91
C GLN A 450 -0.33 26.23 6.65
N SER A 451 -1.17 25.29 6.22
CA SER A 451 -1.21 23.93 6.77
C SER A 451 0.08 23.15 6.49
N PHE A 452 0.66 23.30 5.29
CA PHE A 452 1.94 22.69 4.93
C PHE A 452 3.07 23.27 5.80
N LEU A 453 3.17 24.61 5.88
CA LEU A 453 4.22 25.27 6.66
C LEU A 453 4.13 24.93 8.15
N THR A 454 2.91 24.89 8.69
CA THR A 454 2.66 24.49 10.08
C THR A 454 3.15 23.07 10.31
N ALA A 455 2.80 22.13 9.42
CA ALA A 455 3.27 20.74 9.54
C ALA A 455 4.80 20.63 9.42
N LEU A 456 5.43 21.39 8.53
CA LEU A 456 6.89 21.41 8.35
C LEU A 456 7.58 21.77 9.67
N VAL A 457 7.18 22.90 10.27
CA VAL A 457 7.77 23.38 11.53
C VAL A 457 7.43 22.45 12.70
N HIS A 458 6.20 21.95 12.75
CA HIS A 458 5.77 20.99 13.78
C HIS A 458 6.55 19.67 13.77
N THR A 459 7.20 19.33 12.65
CA THR A 459 8.04 18.12 12.56
C THR A 459 9.35 18.28 13.34
N PHE A 460 9.87 19.51 13.45
CA PHE A 460 11.19 19.77 14.00
C PHE A 460 11.38 19.22 15.42
N PRO A 461 10.48 19.44 16.41
CA PRO A 461 10.67 18.91 17.77
C PRO A 461 10.92 17.40 17.83
N SER A 462 10.19 16.63 17.01
CA SER A 462 10.33 15.17 16.96
C SER A 462 11.66 14.76 16.34
N LEU A 463 12.05 15.43 15.25
CA LEU A 463 13.33 15.20 14.58
C LEU A 463 14.52 15.61 15.46
N PHE A 464 14.41 16.74 16.15
CA PHE A 464 15.42 17.29 17.04
C PHE A 464 15.78 16.30 18.16
N HIS A 465 14.81 15.57 18.70
CA HIS A 465 15.06 14.54 19.71
C HIS A 465 16.14 13.52 19.26
N HIS A 466 16.14 13.13 17.99
CA HIS A 466 17.07 12.14 17.44
C HIS A 466 18.43 12.72 17.04
N ILE A 467 18.52 14.03 16.82
CA ILE A 467 19.76 14.69 16.38
C ILE A 467 20.38 15.60 17.45
N LYS A 468 19.74 15.76 18.61
CA LYS A 468 20.14 16.67 19.69
C LYS A 468 21.60 16.49 20.10
N SER A 469 22.08 15.25 20.19
CA SER A 469 23.45 14.93 20.66
C SER A 469 24.57 15.51 19.79
N ARG A 470 24.30 15.80 18.52
CA ARG A 470 25.27 16.31 17.53
C ARG A 470 24.88 17.67 16.95
N PHE A 471 23.83 18.28 17.48
CA PHE A 471 23.32 19.54 16.97
C PHE A 471 24.29 20.68 17.30
N VAL A 472 24.76 21.39 16.28
CA VAL A 472 25.75 22.47 16.41
C VAL A 472 25.22 23.82 15.94
N ALA A 473 25.96 24.89 16.20
CA ALA A 473 25.61 26.26 15.77
C ALA A 473 25.29 26.34 14.25
N ALA A 474 26.02 25.63 13.41
CA ALA A 474 25.73 25.57 11.97
C ALA A 474 24.37 24.96 11.64
N ASP A 475 23.88 24.00 12.44
CA ASP A 475 22.54 23.43 12.29
C ASP A 475 21.46 24.39 12.79
N LEU A 476 21.72 25.13 13.88
CA LEU A 476 20.84 26.21 14.34
C LEU A 476 20.68 27.29 13.28
N GLN A 477 21.75 27.71 12.61
CA GLN A 477 21.66 28.70 11.53
C GLN A 477 20.81 28.23 10.35
N LYS A 478 20.93 26.94 9.98
CA LYS A 478 20.08 26.33 8.94
C LYS A 478 18.61 26.27 9.39
N LEU A 479 18.36 25.86 10.63
CA LEU A 479 17.02 25.84 11.22
C LEU A 479 16.40 27.24 11.23
N SER A 480 17.12 28.22 11.75
CA SER A 480 16.73 29.63 11.81
C SER A 480 16.38 30.18 10.43
N THR A 481 17.11 29.78 9.40
CA THR A 481 16.81 30.14 8.01
C THR A 481 15.47 29.55 7.57
N VAL A 482 15.24 28.24 7.76
CA VAL A 482 13.96 27.60 7.41
C VAL A 482 12.78 28.24 8.16
N LEU A 483 12.91 28.48 9.47
CA LEU A 483 11.85 29.10 10.27
C LEU A 483 11.54 30.53 9.81
N ARG A 484 12.57 31.34 9.52
CA ARG A 484 12.39 32.71 9.00
C ARG A 484 11.73 32.70 7.64
N SER A 485 12.19 31.84 6.73
CA SER A 485 11.62 31.72 5.38
C SER A 485 10.17 31.24 5.42
N ALA A 486 9.83 30.27 6.28
CA ALA A 486 8.46 29.81 6.49
C ALA A 486 7.53 30.92 7.01
N LEU A 487 7.97 31.68 8.02
CA LEU A 487 7.21 32.82 8.57
C LEU A 487 7.09 33.99 7.60
N SER A 488 7.97 34.07 6.61
CA SER A 488 7.90 35.10 5.57
C SER A 488 6.83 34.80 4.52
N VAL A 489 6.41 33.53 4.35
CA VAL A 489 5.41 33.17 3.35
C VAL A 489 4.06 33.84 3.65
N PRO A 490 3.46 34.57 2.69
CA PRO A 490 2.22 35.30 2.92
C PRO A 490 1.03 34.35 3.19
N VAL A 491 0.08 34.84 4.00
CA VAL A 491 -1.21 34.17 4.23
C VAL A 491 -2.18 34.58 3.11
N HIS A 492 -2.63 33.63 2.28
CA HIS A 492 -3.65 33.89 1.26
C HIS A 492 -5.07 33.82 1.84
N GLY A 493 -5.94 34.72 1.37
CA GLY A 493 -7.27 35.00 1.93
C GLY A 493 -8.28 33.84 1.92
N ASP A 494 -8.10 32.82 1.08
CA ASP A 494 -9.04 31.68 1.00
C ASP A 494 -9.04 30.79 2.26
N PHE A 495 -8.03 30.94 3.12
CA PHE A 495 -7.94 30.29 4.44
C PHE A 495 -7.94 31.27 5.61
N SER A 496 -8.14 32.57 5.35
CA SER A 496 -8.43 33.49 6.44
C SER A 496 -9.82 33.15 6.94
N PRO A 497 -10.03 32.78 8.21
CA PRO A 497 -11.37 32.84 8.75
C PRO A 497 -11.88 34.25 8.44
N PHE A 498 -13.06 34.35 7.84
CA PHE A 498 -13.80 35.60 7.60
C PHE A 498 -14.19 36.32 8.91
N ILE A 499 -13.54 35.96 10.02
CA ILE A 499 -13.66 36.56 11.33
C ILE A 499 -12.28 37.11 11.64
N ILE A 500 -12.05 38.34 11.19
CA ILE A 500 -11.05 39.20 11.81
C ILE A 500 -11.45 39.27 13.29
N PRO A 501 -10.59 38.88 14.24
CA PRO A 501 -10.85 39.17 15.63
C PRO A 501 -10.90 40.69 15.76
N THR A 502 -12.09 41.24 15.97
CA THR A 502 -12.21 42.53 16.64
C THR A 502 -11.44 42.39 17.96
N TYR A 503 -10.38 43.17 18.11
CA TYR A 503 -9.48 43.21 19.27
C TYR A 503 -10.26 43.00 20.60
N PRO A 504 -9.75 42.22 21.57
CA PRO A 504 -8.33 42.11 21.93
C PRO A 504 -7.77 40.68 22.11
N GLU A 505 -8.18 39.70 21.31
CA GLU A 505 -7.50 38.40 21.31
C GLU A 505 -6.33 38.39 20.31
N LEU A 506 -5.10 38.43 20.84
CA LEU A 506 -3.86 38.11 20.13
C LEU A 506 -3.92 36.66 19.63
N THR A 507 -4.56 36.44 18.49
CA THR A 507 -4.63 35.12 17.87
C THR A 507 -3.34 34.89 17.07
N ILE A 508 -2.38 34.21 17.71
CA ILE A 508 -1.21 33.67 17.00
C ILE A 508 -1.69 32.60 16.01
N THR A 509 -1.11 32.58 14.82
CA THR A 509 -1.41 31.56 13.82
C THR A 509 -0.84 30.19 14.25
N PRO A 510 -1.39 29.07 13.77
CA PRO A 510 -0.84 27.74 14.05
C PRO A 510 0.64 27.59 13.64
N LEU A 511 1.07 28.28 12.58
CA LEU A 511 2.47 28.34 12.15
C LEU A 511 3.35 29.07 13.17
N GLN A 512 2.89 30.22 13.67
CA GLN A 512 3.59 30.98 14.72
C GLN A 512 3.67 30.19 16.02
N GLU A 513 2.58 29.52 16.43
CA GLU A 513 2.56 28.65 17.61
C GLU A 513 3.54 27.47 17.45
N SER A 514 3.53 26.81 16.30
CA SER A 514 4.48 25.72 16.01
C SER A 514 5.94 26.20 16.01
N THR A 515 6.19 27.42 15.51
CA THR A 515 7.52 28.03 15.54
C THR A 515 7.94 28.36 16.97
N LEU A 516 7.04 28.90 17.78
CA LEU A 516 7.30 29.17 19.19
C LEU A 516 7.64 27.87 19.94
N ASN A 517 6.90 26.79 19.72
CA ASN A 517 7.18 25.48 20.30
C ASN A 517 8.57 24.95 19.87
N ALA A 518 8.90 25.04 18.58
CA ALA A 518 10.22 24.63 18.07
C ALA A 518 11.36 25.39 18.78
N VAL A 519 11.19 26.70 18.98
CA VAL A 519 12.15 27.57 19.68
C VAL A 519 12.19 27.25 21.18
N GLN A 520 11.06 26.98 21.83
CA GLN A 520 11.01 26.57 23.24
C GLN A 520 11.76 25.26 23.48
N VAL A 521 11.63 24.29 22.58
CA VAL A 521 12.38 23.03 22.61
C VAL A 521 13.89 23.28 22.53
N LEU A 522 14.33 24.18 21.63
CA LEU A 522 15.72 24.60 21.53
C LEU A 522 16.20 25.32 22.80
N ILE A 523 15.45 26.28 23.31
CA ILE A 523 15.80 27.03 24.54
C ILE A 523 16.02 26.04 25.69
N LYS A 524 15.09 25.10 25.88
CA LYS A 524 15.21 24.06 26.91
C LYS A 524 16.45 23.21 26.69
N ALA A 525 16.73 22.83 25.45
CA ALA A 525 17.87 21.99 25.11
C ALA A 525 19.22 22.70 25.30
N ILE A 526 19.33 23.97 24.91
CA ILE A 526 20.53 24.80 25.10
C ILE A 526 20.76 25.05 26.59
N LYS A 527 19.71 25.43 27.33
CA LYS A 527 19.78 25.69 28.78
C LYS A 527 20.22 24.49 29.60
N THR A 528 19.86 23.28 29.18
CA THR A 528 20.19 22.02 29.87
C THR A 528 21.30 21.24 29.18
N GLY A 529 21.89 21.80 28.13
CA GLY A 529 22.87 21.15 27.27
C GLY A 529 24.31 21.36 27.75
N SER A 530 25.24 20.72 27.04
CA SER A 530 26.68 20.91 27.22
C SER A 530 27.12 22.35 26.90
N ASP A 531 28.33 22.72 27.33
CA ASP A 531 28.94 24.02 27.02
C ASP A 531 28.94 24.31 25.51
N THR A 532 29.16 23.27 24.69
CA THR A 532 29.06 23.37 23.23
C THR A 532 27.67 23.76 22.72
N MET A 533 26.59 23.33 23.39
CA MET A 533 25.24 23.80 23.06
C MET A 533 24.99 25.22 23.59
N GLN A 534 25.52 25.56 24.76
CA GLN A 534 25.39 26.90 25.34
C GLN A 534 26.09 27.97 24.48
N ASN A 535 27.14 27.61 23.74
CA ASN A 535 27.75 28.50 22.75
C ASN A 535 26.78 28.97 21.64
N MET A 536 25.60 28.36 21.50
CA MET A 536 24.55 28.78 20.56
C MET A 536 23.64 29.89 21.10
N TYR A 537 23.82 30.38 22.33
CA TYR A 537 23.02 31.49 22.88
C TYR A 537 23.00 32.73 21.97
N PRO A 538 24.12 33.21 21.41
CA PRO A 538 24.10 34.38 20.52
C PRO A 538 23.19 34.18 19.31
N ASP A 539 23.34 33.05 18.61
CA ASP A 539 22.52 32.70 17.44
C ASP A 539 21.01 32.61 17.78
N LEU A 540 20.70 32.10 18.97
CA LEU A 540 19.33 32.03 19.48
C LEU A 540 18.77 33.43 19.78
N PHE A 541 19.55 34.31 20.42
CA PHE A 541 19.14 35.69 20.68
C PHE A 541 18.91 36.46 19.39
N ASP A 542 19.80 36.33 18.40
CA ASP A 542 19.64 36.93 17.07
C ASP A 542 18.33 36.49 16.42
N GLN A 543 18.00 35.20 16.50
CA GLN A 543 16.74 34.68 15.97
C GLN A 543 15.52 35.27 16.68
N LEU A 544 15.56 35.38 18.02
CA LEU A 544 14.47 35.99 18.80
C LEU A 544 14.30 37.49 18.49
N LEU A 545 15.41 38.21 18.30
CA LEU A 545 15.38 39.62 17.90
C LEU A 545 14.72 39.82 16.54
N ILE A 546 14.98 38.92 15.58
CA ILE A 546 14.30 38.94 14.27
C ILE A 546 12.79 38.71 14.42
N TYR A 547 12.35 37.82 15.32
CA TYR A 547 10.92 37.62 15.57
C TYR A 547 10.25 38.82 16.23
N ILE A 548 10.96 39.56 17.09
CA ILE A 548 10.49 40.84 17.63
C ILE A 548 10.34 41.85 16.49
N GLU A 549 11.30 41.90 15.56
CA GLU A 549 11.20 42.75 14.37
C GLU A 549 9.94 42.42 13.55
N TYR A 550 9.60 41.14 13.37
CA TYR A 550 8.39 40.72 12.66
C TYR A 550 7.08 41.23 13.29
N GLY A 551 7.07 41.44 14.61
CA GLY A 551 5.94 42.05 15.32
C GLY A 551 5.75 43.54 15.00
N VAL A 552 6.81 44.23 14.58
CA VAL A 552 6.80 45.67 14.24
C VAL A 552 6.75 45.89 12.73
N ARG A 553 7.42 45.03 11.96
CA ARG A 553 7.58 45.11 10.51
C ARG A 553 7.33 43.72 9.91
N PRO A 554 6.27 43.54 9.11
CA PRO A 554 6.00 42.23 8.51
C PRO A 554 7.17 41.80 7.60
N PRO A 555 7.55 40.51 7.61
CA PRO A 555 8.60 40.00 6.75
C PRO A 555 8.21 40.11 5.26
N LYS A 556 9.21 40.29 4.40
CA LYS A 556 9.02 40.30 2.95
C LYS A 556 9.24 38.90 2.36
N TYR A 557 8.45 38.55 1.35
CA TYR A 557 8.60 37.30 0.60
C TYR A 557 8.88 37.58 -0.87
N GLY A 558 10.16 37.82 -1.18
CA GLY A 558 10.56 38.30 -2.51
C GLY A 558 9.84 39.61 -2.86
N ASP A 559 9.35 39.69 -4.10
CA ASP A 559 8.63 40.85 -4.62
C ASP A 559 7.09 40.73 -4.47
N ILE A 560 6.59 39.75 -3.71
CA ILE A 560 5.14 39.58 -3.53
C ILE A 560 4.58 40.69 -2.64
N GLU A 561 3.64 41.47 -3.17
CA GLU A 561 2.95 42.51 -2.41
C GLU A 561 2.11 41.91 -1.28
N THR A 562 2.49 42.19 -0.04
CA THR A 562 1.71 41.88 1.16
C THR A 562 0.78 43.05 1.47
N LYS A 563 -0.53 42.81 1.56
CA LYS A 563 -1.45 43.84 2.08
C LYS A 563 -1.20 44.02 3.58
N ASN A 564 -0.76 45.21 3.97
CA ASN A 564 -0.69 45.59 5.38
C ASN A 564 -2.12 45.72 5.92
N PHE A 565 -2.58 44.71 6.66
CA PHE A 565 -3.80 44.84 7.46
C PHE A 565 -3.43 45.47 8.80
N GLY A 566 -3.91 46.69 9.02
CA GLY A 566 -3.63 47.46 10.24
C GLY A 566 -2.53 48.50 10.04
N SER A 567 -2.80 49.54 9.24
CA SER A 567 -2.12 50.82 9.49
C SER A 567 -2.62 51.32 10.85
N VAL A 568 -1.76 51.29 11.86
CA VAL A 568 -1.95 52.06 13.09
C VAL A 568 -1.95 53.52 12.66
N LYS A 569 -3.14 54.07 12.38
CA LYS A 569 -3.31 55.52 12.38
C LYS A 569 -3.10 55.95 13.83
N GLY A 570 -1.91 56.48 14.12
CA GLY A 570 -1.69 57.23 15.36
C GLY A 570 -2.75 58.34 15.48
N PRO A 571 -3.05 58.80 16.71
CA PRO A 571 -4.06 59.83 16.90
C PRO A 571 -3.67 61.07 16.09
N GLN A 572 -4.55 61.49 15.18
CA GLN A 572 -4.42 62.77 14.53
C GLN A 572 -4.67 63.83 15.59
N VAL A 573 -3.61 64.52 16.01
CA VAL A 573 -3.71 65.74 16.80
C VAL A 573 -4.41 66.77 15.92
N SER A 574 -5.58 67.23 16.36
CA SER A 574 -6.30 68.40 15.82
C SER A 574 -6.30 69.48 16.88
#